data_AF-K2AW88-F1
#
_entry.id   AF-K2AW88-F1
#
_cell.length_a   1.000
_cell.length_b   1.000
_cell.length_c   1.000
_cell.angle_alpha   90.00
_cell.angle_beta   90.00
_cell.angle_gamma   90.00
#
_symmetry.space_group_name_H-M   'P 1'
#
loop_
_entity.id
_entity.type
_entity.pdbx_description
1 polymer ?
#
loop_
_entity_poly.entity_id
_entity_poly.type
_entity_poly.pdbx_seq_one_letter_code
_entity_poly.pdbx_strand_id
1 'polypeptide(L)'
;MNRTRLADINATLGWNIFKSDDYNFGLYVDATLPTGTRPSACYLFEPIVGNGRHFELGAGVLASWIFLRSGEYEDRYFNLAFDAKFNHLFSSCQRRSFDFCGKPNSRYMLLEEFAPADESLMGSSNLTPEIYQYNEKLIPAINYTTFNVDARINLQADVVIKVGYVRENWNFDFGYNLWARTGEKFNCTDCSPCVDEFKYALKGDAWLYGEDTGQTPIALSNTNSNATIQSVSQTDNQVQGYYNTLQNPIQEITGTDPMNISLPPVFVTRADLNMGETPVAVSQKMFFNIDYAWKDQDARWLPFLGIGGSVEVAKGSKKDCTCKCNCNYDTAACCDNNCGSCCNTNNTKYGAISQIGVWLKAGLYFE
;
A
#
# COMPACT_ATOMS: atom_id res chain seq x y z
N MET A 1 -19.19 -15.05 -5.80
CA MET A 1 -20.09 -14.62 -4.71
C MET A 1 -20.58 -13.21 -5.04
N ASN A 2 -21.85 -13.03 -5.38
CA ASN A 2 -22.39 -11.72 -5.77
C ASN A 2 -23.08 -11.09 -4.55
N ARG A 3 -22.39 -10.19 -3.86
CA ARG A 3 -22.98 -9.34 -2.80
C ARG A 3 -22.96 -7.90 -3.26
N THR A 4 -24.13 -7.29 -3.36
CA THR A 4 -24.25 -5.86 -3.63
C THR A 4 -23.93 -5.07 -2.37
N ARG A 5 -23.16 -3.99 -2.52
CA ARG A 5 -22.78 -3.08 -1.43
C ARG A 5 -22.89 -1.64 -1.94
N LEU A 6 -23.21 -0.73 -1.03
CA LEU A 6 -23.09 0.70 -1.26
C LEU A 6 -21.63 1.11 -1.11
N ALA A 7 -21.12 1.95 -2.00
CA ALA A 7 -19.74 2.46 -1.94
C ALA A 7 -19.63 3.56 -0.88
N ASP A 8 -19.59 4.81 -1.27
CA ASP A 8 -19.53 5.93 -0.32
C ASP A 8 -20.66 6.92 -0.60
N ILE A 9 -21.05 7.66 0.44
CA ILE A 9 -22.04 8.73 0.33
C ILE A 9 -21.29 10.06 0.34
N ASN A 10 -21.38 10.80 -0.76
CA ASN A 10 -20.70 12.08 -0.92
C ASN A 10 -21.71 13.22 -0.73
N ALA A 11 -21.33 14.20 0.08
CA ALA A 11 -22.06 15.45 0.24
C ALA A 11 -21.14 16.61 -0.11
N THR A 12 -21.56 17.48 -1.02
CA THR A 12 -20.80 18.66 -1.46
C THR A 12 -21.65 19.91 -1.27
N LEU A 13 -21.08 20.91 -0.61
CA LEU A 13 -21.66 22.24 -0.48
C LEU A 13 -20.77 23.24 -1.21
N GLY A 14 -21.33 23.91 -2.21
CA GLY A 14 -20.61 24.88 -3.03
C GLY A 14 -21.26 26.26 -3.04
N TRP A 15 -20.44 27.28 -3.27
CA TRP A 15 -20.87 28.66 -3.44
C TRP A 15 -20.17 29.30 -4.64
N ASN A 16 -20.95 29.87 -5.56
CA ASN A 16 -20.42 30.65 -6.67
C ASN A 16 -20.14 32.08 -6.19
N ILE A 17 -18.87 32.42 -6.02
CA ILE A 17 -18.43 33.76 -5.58
C ILE A 17 -18.62 34.76 -6.70
N PHE A 18 -18.22 34.36 -7.91
CA PHE A 18 -18.41 35.15 -9.11
C PHE A 18 -19.28 34.38 -10.08
N LYS A 19 -20.33 35.04 -10.57
CA LYS A 19 -21.21 34.48 -11.58
C LYS A 19 -21.65 35.61 -12.53
N SER A 20 -21.25 35.48 -13.77
CA SER A 20 -21.67 36.31 -14.90
C SER A 20 -22.00 35.40 -16.07
N ASP A 21 -22.41 35.98 -17.20
CA ASP A 21 -22.74 35.25 -18.42
C ASP A 21 -21.51 34.59 -19.07
N ASP A 22 -20.33 35.20 -18.88
CA ASP A 22 -19.07 34.74 -19.49
C ASP A 22 -18.13 34.04 -18.53
N TYR A 23 -18.34 34.12 -17.22
CA TYR A 23 -17.46 33.47 -16.27
C TYR A 23 -18.19 33.07 -14.98
N ASN A 24 -17.75 31.96 -14.40
CA ASN A 24 -18.08 31.60 -13.05
C ASN A 24 -16.83 31.16 -12.29
N PHE A 25 -16.86 31.41 -10.99
CA PHE A 25 -15.87 30.93 -10.05
C PHE A 25 -16.59 30.58 -8.75
N GLY A 26 -16.43 29.33 -8.33
CA GLY A 26 -17.01 28.81 -7.11
C GLY A 26 -15.99 28.07 -6.28
N LEU A 27 -16.25 28.04 -4.98
CA LEU A 27 -15.55 27.19 -4.02
C LEU A 27 -16.55 26.15 -3.50
N TYR A 28 -16.05 24.98 -3.16
CA TYR A 28 -16.87 23.96 -2.51
C TYR A 28 -16.09 23.22 -1.43
N VAL A 29 -16.83 22.68 -0.47
CA VAL A 29 -16.36 21.73 0.54
C VAL A 29 -17.10 20.43 0.30
N ASP A 30 -16.38 19.31 0.39
CA ASP A 30 -16.95 17.98 0.27
C ASP A 30 -16.63 17.10 1.48
N ALA A 31 -17.58 16.26 1.85
CA ALA A 31 -17.41 15.22 2.85
C ALA A 31 -17.88 13.89 2.29
N THR A 32 -17.09 12.85 2.53
CA THR A 32 -17.37 11.49 2.08
C THR A 32 -17.59 10.59 3.29
N LEU A 33 -18.79 10.03 3.39
CA LEU A 33 -19.14 9.07 4.43
C LEU A 33 -18.84 7.64 3.97
N PRO A 34 -18.01 6.88 4.72
CA PRO A 34 -17.56 5.56 4.33
C PRO A 34 -18.61 4.49 4.57
N THR A 35 -19.45 4.20 3.58
CA THR A 35 -20.42 3.08 3.67
C THR A 35 -19.89 1.76 3.09
N GLY A 36 -18.70 1.82 2.50
CA GLY A 36 -18.09 0.75 1.73
C GLY A 36 -17.54 -0.41 2.55
N THR A 37 -16.70 -1.22 1.91
CA THR A 37 -15.99 -2.35 2.55
C THR A 37 -14.59 -1.95 3.00
N ARG A 38 -14.07 -2.70 3.99
CA ARG A 38 -12.67 -2.59 4.42
C ARG A 38 -11.85 -3.70 3.77
N PRO A 39 -10.59 -3.43 3.41
CA PRO A 39 -9.60 -4.46 3.11
C PRO A 39 -9.51 -5.46 4.26
N SER A 40 -9.71 -6.75 3.97
CA SER A 40 -9.59 -7.83 4.96
C SER A 40 -8.35 -8.69 4.73
N ALA A 41 -7.63 -8.50 3.61
CA ALA A 41 -6.43 -9.25 3.25
C ALA A 41 -6.63 -10.79 3.27
N CYS A 42 -7.86 -11.26 3.03
CA CYS A 42 -8.17 -12.69 2.94
C CYS A 42 -7.91 -13.25 1.52
N TYR A 43 -7.93 -12.37 0.52
CA TYR A 43 -7.74 -12.71 -0.88
C TYR A 43 -6.71 -11.76 -1.51
N LEU A 44 -5.95 -12.25 -2.49
CA LEU A 44 -4.98 -11.43 -3.23
C LEU A 44 -5.66 -10.30 -4.01
N PHE A 45 -6.85 -10.58 -4.55
CA PHE A 45 -7.70 -9.61 -5.25
C PHE A 45 -9.07 -9.56 -4.57
N GLU A 46 -9.13 -8.85 -3.45
CA GLU A 46 -10.39 -8.62 -2.77
C GLU A 46 -11.19 -7.50 -3.47
N PRO A 47 -12.51 -7.67 -3.66
CA PRO A 47 -13.36 -6.60 -4.18
C PRO A 47 -13.50 -5.52 -3.10
N ILE A 48 -12.88 -4.38 -3.34
CA ILE A 48 -13.03 -3.18 -2.50
C ILE A 48 -14.16 -2.33 -3.08
N VAL A 49 -15.14 -2.01 -2.25
CA VAL A 49 -16.26 -1.14 -2.61
C VAL A 49 -16.11 0.15 -1.80
N GLY A 50 -16.01 1.29 -2.48
CA GLY A 50 -15.70 2.58 -1.86
C GLY A 50 -14.21 2.75 -1.53
N ASN A 51 -13.88 3.74 -0.71
CA ASN A 51 -12.50 4.13 -0.43
C ASN A 51 -11.94 3.51 0.87
N GLY A 52 -12.01 2.18 1.02
CA GLY A 52 -11.41 1.47 2.16
C GLY A 52 -11.96 1.88 3.54
N ARG A 53 -13.17 2.44 3.57
CA ARG A 53 -13.81 3.11 4.70
C ARG A 53 -13.06 4.30 5.30
N HIS A 54 -12.31 5.05 4.51
CA HIS A 54 -11.84 6.35 4.96
C HIS A 54 -13.01 7.35 5.01
N PHE A 55 -13.16 8.04 6.13
CA PHE A 55 -13.89 9.31 6.10
C PHE A 55 -13.03 10.30 5.34
N GLU A 56 -13.64 11.13 4.49
CA GLU A 56 -12.92 12.15 3.75
C GLU A 56 -13.51 13.52 4.02
N LEU A 57 -12.63 14.50 4.12
CA LEU A 57 -13.00 15.91 4.09
C LEU A 57 -12.12 16.58 3.07
N GLY A 58 -12.74 17.34 2.19
CA GLY A 58 -12.06 18.02 1.11
C GLY A 58 -12.64 19.38 0.82
N ALA A 59 -11.91 20.10 -0.02
CA ALA A 59 -12.37 21.33 -0.61
C ALA A 59 -11.87 21.41 -2.04
N GLY A 60 -12.58 22.20 -2.84
CA GLY A 60 -12.19 22.41 -4.21
C GLY A 60 -12.69 23.74 -4.75
N VAL A 61 -12.26 23.99 -5.98
CA VAL A 61 -12.58 25.19 -6.73
C VAL A 61 -13.07 24.78 -8.10
N LEU A 62 -14.07 25.50 -8.60
CA LEU A 62 -14.59 25.33 -9.95
C LEU A 62 -14.59 26.69 -10.63
N ALA A 63 -14.00 26.75 -11.82
CA ALA A 63 -13.95 27.96 -12.62
C ALA A 63 -14.29 27.64 -14.06
N SER A 64 -15.05 28.50 -14.71
CA SER A 64 -15.19 28.49 -16.15
C SER A 64 -15.22 29.89 -16.70
N TRP A 65 -14.67 30.06 -17.89
CA TRP A 65 -14.53 31.35 -18.55
C TRP A 65 -14.64 31.20 -20.07
N ILE A 66 -15.59 31.90 -20.66
CA ILE A 66 -15.70 32.13 -22.09
C ILE A 66 -14.80 33.31 -22.42
N PHE A 67 -13.59 33.02 -22.88
CA PHE A 67 -12.57 34.05 -23.14
C PHE A 67 -12.63 34.60 -24.56
N LEU A 68 -13.32 33.92 -25.47
CA LEU A 68 -13.57 34.41 -26.82
C LEU A 68 -14.97 34.03 -27.27
N ARG A 69 -15.76 35.03 -27.68
CA ARG A 69 -17.09 34.86 -28.26
C ARG A 69 -17.17 35.63 -29.58
N SER A 70 -17.81 35.05 -30.58
CA SER A 70 -18.07 35.77 -31.84
C SER A 70 -19.11 36.85 -31.60
N GLY A 71 -18.87 38.07 -32.09
CA GLY A 71 -19.84 39.16 -32.02
C GLY A 71 -21.04 38.99 -32.97
N GLU A 72 -20.93 38.09 -33.96
CA GLU A 72 -22.00 37.85 -34.95
C GLU A 72 -22.84 36.60 -34.64
N TYR A 73 -22.27 35.62 -33.92
CA TYR A 73 -22.92 34.33 -33.66
C TYR A 73 -22.69 33.91 -32.21
N GLU A 74 -23.77 33.80 -31.42
CA GLU A 74 -23.68 33.39 -30.02
C GLU A 74 -23.20 31.93 -29.86
N ASP A 75 -23.46 31.07 -30.85
CA ASP A 75 -23.04 29.67 -30.92
C ASP A 75 -21.57 29.45 -31.31
N ARG A 76 -20.74 30.50 -31.25
CA ARG A 76 -19.32 30.43 -31.60
C ARG A 76 -18.48 31.02 -30.48
N TYR A 77 -17.90 30.14 -29.67
CA TYR A 77 -17.08 30.57 -28.54
C TYR A 77 -16.01 29.55 -28.14
N PHE A 78 -14.97 30.06 -27.49
CA PHE A 78 -13.99 29.27 -26.77
C PHE A 78 -14.23 29.39 -25.27
N ASN A 79 -14.21 28.27 -24.58
CA ASN A 79 -14.30 28.21 -23.14
C ASN A 79 -13.05 27.56 -22.54
N LEU A 80 -12.73 27.98 -21.32
CA LEU A 80 -11.78 27.33 -20.43
C LEU A 80 -12.54 26.90 -19.19
N ALA A 81 -12.43 25.65 -18.79
CA ALA A 81 -12.94 25.12 -17.54
C ALA A 81 -11.78 24.58 -16.70
N PHE A 82 -11.85 24.81 -15.40
CA PHE A 82 -10.89 24.38 -14.41
C PHE A 82 -11.64 23.85 -13.19
N ASP A 83 -11.27 22.67 -12.72
CA ASP A 83 -11.79 22.07 -11.48
C ASP A 83 -10.60 21.51 -10.72
N ALA A 84 -10.48 21.83 -9.44
CA ALA A 84 -9.44 21.26 -8.59
C ALA A 84 -10.05 20.87 -7.25
N LYS A 85 -9.81 19.62 -6.85
CA LYS A 85 -10.31 19.01 -5.64
C LYS A 85 -9.15 18.50 -4.78
N PHE A 86 -9.20 18.76 -3.48
CA PHE A 86 -8.19 18.33 -2.51
C PHE A 86 -8.85 17.69 -1.30
N ASN A 87 -8.57 16.41 -1.04
CA ASN A 87 -9.18 15.61 0.03
C ASN A 87 -8.12 15.10 1.01
N HIS A 88 -8.46 15.14 2.29
CA HIS A 88 -7.78 14.39 3.35
C HIS A 88 -8.58 13.12 3.65
N LEU A 89 -7.92 11.97 3.68
CA LEU A 89 -8.55 10.70 4.05
C LEU A 89 -8.11 10.35 5.47
N PHE A 90 -9.06 10.44 6.39
CA PHE A 90 -8.82 10.21 7.81
C PHE A 90 -8.48 8.75 8.07
N SER A 91 -7.88 8.52 9.24
CA SER A 91 -7.44 7.20 9.65
C SER A 91 -8.60 6.19 9.65
N SER A 92 -8.36 5.02 9.08
CA SER A 92 -9.29 3.88 9.11
C SER A 92 -8.53 2.60 9.40
N CYS A 93 -9.08 1.79 10.29
CA CYS A 93 -8.53 0.48 10.57
C CYS A 93 -8.71 -0.45 9.38
N GLN A 94 -7.61 -0.97 8.87
CA GLN A 94 -7.57 -1.88 7.72
C GLN A 94 -6.61 -3.02 7.99
N ARG A 95 -6.89 -4.19 7.42
CA ARG A 95 -5.94 -5.30 7.48
C ARG A 95 -4.95 -5.19 6.32
N ARG A 96 -3.66 -5.13 6.62
CA ARG A 96 -2.59 -4.97 5.63
C ARG A 96 -1.50 -6.00 5.84
N SER A 97 -0.79 -6.32 4.77
CA SER A 97 0.29 -7.29 4.75
C SER A 97 1.61 -6.58 4.45
N PHE A 98 2.61 -6.81 5.29
CA PHE A 98 3.92 -6.17 5.18
C PHE A 98 5.01 -7.18 4.84
N ASP A 99 6.09 -6.70 4.22
CA ASP A 99 7.35 -7.42 4.16
C ASP A 99 8.25 -6.95 5.32
N PHE A 100 9.28 -7.71 5.63
CA PHE A 100 10.34 -7.33 6.54
C PHE A 100 11.24 -6.27 5.88
N CYS A 101 11.79 -5.37 6.70
CA CYS A 101 12.71 -4.32 6.28
C CYS A 101 13.91 -4.91 5.54
N GLY A 102 14.23 -4.34 4.37
CA GLY A 102 15.34 -4.81 3.53
C GLY A 102 15.12 -6.16 2.84
N LYS A 103 13.93 -6.79 2.96
CA LYS A 103 13.66 -8.12 2.42
C LYS A 103 12.40 -8.12 1.54
N PRO A 104 12.51 -7.69 0.27
CA PRO A 104 11.37 -7.70 -0.65
C PRO A 104 10.75 -9.10 -0.75
N ASN A 105 9.42 -9.18 -0.81
CA ASN A 105 8.66 -10.43 -0.90
C ASN A 105 8.84 -11.39 0.31
N SER A 106 9.39 -10.92 1.43
CA SER A 106 9.60 -11.78 2.60
C SER A 106 8.29 -12.28 3.22
N ARG A 107 7.14 -11.68 2.91
CA ARG A 107 5.83 -12.22 3.28
C ARG A 107 5.61 -13.66 2.80
N TYR A 108 6.32 -14.08 1.76
CA TYR A 108 6.25 -15.46 1.24
C TYR A 108 7.33 -16.39 1.82
N MET A 109 8.14 -15.92 2.78
CA MET A 109 9.08 -16.76 3.52
C MET A 109 8.39 -17.57 4.62
N LEU A 110 9.14 -18.46 5.27
CA LEU A 110 8.69 -19.20 6.43
C LEU A 110 9.25 -18.58 7.72
N LEU A 111 8.42 -18.57 8.74
CA LEU A 111 8.80 -18.31 10.13
C LEU A 111 8.69 -19.60 10.91
N GLU A 112 9.56 -19.72 11.90
CA GLU A 112 9.62 -20.79 12.87
C GLU A 112 9.16 -20.26 14.23
N GLU A 113 8.30 -21.01 14.90
CA GLU A 113 7.82 -20.70 16.24
C GLU A 113 8.76 -21.29 17.29
N PHE A 114 9.03 -20.54 18.34
CA PHE A 114 9.86 -20.95 19.46
C PHE A 114 9.06 -21.06 20.75
N ALA A 115 9.45 -22.04 21.55
CA ALA A 115 8.99 -22.23 22.92
C ALA A 115 10.19 -22.23 23.86
N PRO A 116 10.00 -22.04 25.18
CA PRO A 116 11.06 -22.24 26.14
C PRO A 116 11.76 -23.58 25.89
N ALA A 117 13.10 -23.57 25.85
CA ALA A 117 13.87 -24.77 25.60
C ALA A 117 13.72 -25.77 26.75
N ASP A 118 13.74 -27.06 26.41
CA ASP A 118 14.00 -28.08 27.41
C ASP A 118 15.47 -27.96 27.81
N GLU A 119 15.82 -28.18 29.09
CA GLU A 119 17.17 -27.95 29.67
C GLU A 119 18.30 -28.76 28.98
N SER A 120 17.97 -29.56 27.98
CA SER A 120 18.87 -30.40 27.21
C SER A 120 19.68 -29.69 26.13
N LEU A 121 19.24 -28.54 25.60
CA LEU A 121 19.99 -27.82 24.55
C LEU A 121 20.95 -26.80 25.17
N MET A 122 22.24 -26.94 24.89
CA MET A 122 23.29 -26.09 25.46
C MET A 122 24.24 -25.57 24.38
N GLY A 123 24.69 -24.33 24.51
CA GLY A 123 25.70 -23.75 23.62
C GLY A 123 27.03 -23.52 24.33
N SER A 124 28.13 -23.65 23.57
CA SER A 124 29.52 -23.44 24.00
C SER A 124 30.06 -24.47 25.00
N SER A 125 31.39 -24.52 25.13
CA SER A 125 32.07 -25.39 26.11
C SER A 125 31.74 -25.06 27.58
N ASN A 126 31.18 -23.86 27.83
CA ASN A 126 30.77 -23.42 29.17
C ASN A 126 29.34 -23.85 29.54
N LEU A 127 28.65 -24.61 28.67
CA LEU A 127 27.32 -25.16 28.92
C LEU A 127 26.30 -24.07 29.28
N THR A 128 26.22 -23.01 28.46
CA THR A 128 25.18 -22.00 28.63
C THR A 128 23.86 -22.62 28.14
N PRO A 129 22.84 -22.78 29.02
CA PRO A 129 21.58 -23.36 28.61
C PRO A 129 20.88 -22.44 27.62
N GLU A 130 20.32 -23.02 26.57
CA GLU A 130 19.45 -22.30 25.66
C GLU A 130 18.13 -21.95 26.35
N ILE A 131 17.58 -20.78 26.04
CA ILE A 131 16.31 -20.34 26.64
C ILE A 131 15.15 -20.69 25.71
N TYR A 132 15.38 -20.78 24.41
CA TYR A 132 14.34 -21.04 23.42
C TYR A 132 14.77 -22.04 22.35
N GLN A 133 13.89 -22.99 22.02
CA GLN A 133 14.10 -23.96 20.95
C GLN A 133 12.90 -23.99 19.99
N TYR A 134 13.11 -24.55 18.80
CA TYR A 134 12.06 -24.72 17.81
C TYR A 134 10.87 -25.53 18.37
N ASN A 135 9.65 -25.00 18.19
CA ASN A 135 8.39 -25.53 18.74
C ASN A 135 7.59 -26.32 17.69
N GLU A 136 8.28 -27.03 16.80
CA GLU A 136 7.67 -27.94 15.80
C GLU A 136 6.68 -27.30 14.83
N LYS A 137 6.66 -25.96 14.75
CA LYS A 137 5.67 -25.21 13.99
C LYS A 137 6.32 -24.19 13.08
N LEU A 138 6.16 -24.42 11.78
CA LEU A 138 6.46 -23.46 10.72
C LEU A 138 5.18 -22.78 10.26
N ILE A 139 5.22 -21.46 10.13
CA ILE A 139 4.14 -20.68 9.56
C ILE A 139 4.63 -19.86 8.36
N PRO A 140 3.80 -19.65 7.34
CA PRO A 140 4.06 -18.62 6.34
C PRO A 140 4.19 -17.25 6.99
N ALA A 141 5.21 -16.48 6.63
CA ALA A 141 5.46 -15.15 7.17
C ALA A 141 4.27 -14.22 6.99
N ILE A 142 3.52 -14.35 5.89
CA ILE A 142 2.28 -13.60 5.62
C ILE A 142 1.26 -13.71 6.76
N ASN A 143 1.19 -14.82 7.48
CA ASN A 143 0.26 -14.99 8.60
C ASN A 143 0.65 -14.12 9.79
N TYR A 144 1.96 -13.91 10.00
CA TYR A 144 2.48 -13.02 11.02
C TYR A 144 2.42 -11.56 10.54
N THR A 145 2.87 -11.26 9.33
CA THR A 145 2.99 -9.89 8.80
C THR A 145 1.67 -9.28 8.33
N THR A 146 0.55 -10.02 8.43
CA THR A 146 -0.79 -9.53 8.07
C THR A 146 -1.68 -9.30 9.28
N PHE A 147 -1.88 -8.03 9.62
CA PHE A 147 -2.61 -7.61 10.82
C PHE A 147 -3.31 -6.27 10.58
N ASN A 148 -4.10 -5.85 11.56
CA ASN A 148 -4.85 -4.60 11.49
C ASN A 148 -3.92 -3.41 11.79
N VAL A 149 -4.01 -2.38 10.96
CA VAL A 149 -3.27 -1.13 11.09
C VAL A 149 -4.18 0.05 10.79
N ASP A 150 -3.86 1.18 11.39
CA ASP A 150 -4.49 2.46 11.10
C ASP A 150 -3.85 3.07 9.85
N ALA A 151 -4.56 3.05 8.73
CA ALA A 151 -4.12 3.63 7.49
C ALA A 151 -4.68 5.05 7.34
N ARG A 152 -3.85 6.02 6.94
CA ARG A 152 -4.27 7.41 6.66
C ARG A 152 -3.62 7.95 5.39
N ILE A 153 -4.28 8.88 4.70
CA ILE A 153 -3.73 9.57 3.54
C ILE A 153 -3.88 11.06 3.73
N ASN A 154 -2.75 11.77 3.73
CA ASN A 154 -2.76 13.19 4.08
C ASN A 154 -3.40 14.05 3.00
N LEU A 155 -3.15 13.72 1.73
CA LEU A 155 -3.65 14.50 0.61
C LEU A 155 -3.91 13.60 -0.60
N GLN A 156 -5.08 13.80 -1.19
CA GLN A 156 -5.45 13.36 -2.53
C GLN A 156 -5.90 14.60 -3.32
N ALA A 157 -5.32 14.78 -4.50
CA ALA A 157 -5.62 15.90 -5.39
C ALA A 157 -6.11 15.37 -6.74
N ASP A 158 -7.16 16.00 -7.28
CA ASP A 158 -7.68 15.77 -8.63
C ASP A 158 -7.86 17.15 -9.29
N VAL A 159 -7.10 17.42 -10.34
CA VAL A 159 -7.04 18.72 -11.00
C VAL A 159 -7.29 18.55 -12.49
N VAL A 160 -8.35 19.17 -12.99
CA VAL A 160 -8.77 19.12 -14.37
C VAL A 160 -8.71 20.51 -14.98
N ILE A 161 -8.13 20.61 -16.17
CA ILE A 161 -8.25 21.77 -17.04
C ILE A 161 -8.76 21.32 -18.40
N LYS A 162 -9.72 22.05 -18.96
CA LYS A 162 -10.36 21.74 -20.25
C LYS A 162 -10.54 23.00 -21.07
N VAL A 163 -10.15 22.95 -22.34
CA VAL A 163 -10.44 23.97 -23.33
C VAL A 163 -11.51 23.41 -24.26
N GLY A 164 -12.60 24.14 -24.42
CA GLY A 164 -13.68 23.82 -25.32
C GLY A 164 -13.79 24.83 -26.46
N TYR A 165 -14.12 24.36 -27.66
CA TYR A 165 -14.48 25.17 -28.82
C TYR A 165 -15.84 24.72 -29.34
N VAL A 166 -16.80 25.64 -29.33
CA VAL A 166 -18.14 25.41 -29.87
C VAL A 166 -18.30 26.20 -31.16
N ARG A 167 -18.81 25.54 -32.19
CA ARG A 167 -19.18 26.14 -33.46
C ARG A 167 -20.44 25.47 -34.00
N GLU A 168 -21.57 26.17 -33.90
CA GLU A 168 -22.86 25.71 -34.42
C GLU A 168 -23.23 24.33 -33.83
N ASN A 169 -23.21 23.30 -34.67
CA ASN A 169 -23.51 21.91 -34.33
C ASN A 169 -22.32 21.16 -33.72
N TRP A 170 -21.11 21.69 -33.82
CA TRP A 170 -19.89 21.02 -33.36
C TRP A 170 -19.41 21.52 -32.01
N ASN A 171 -18.97 20.59 -31.16
CA ASN A 171 -18.25 20.86 -29.92
C ASN A 171 -16.94 20.06 -29.89
N PHE A 172 -15.84 20.75 -29.63
CA PHE A 172 -14.52 20.14 -29.49
C PHE A 172 -13.99 20.43 -28.09
N ASP A 173 -13.67 19.40 -27.34
CA ASP A 173 -13.05 19.52 -26.02
C ASP A 173 -11.66 18.90 -26.06
N PHE A 174 -10.69 19.59 -25.50
CA PHE A 174 -9.37 19.05 -25.16
C PHE A 174 -9.10 19.33 -23.69
N GLY A 175 -8.69 18.32 -22.93
CA GLY A 175 -8.46 18.47 -21.51
C GLY A 175 -7.32 17.62 -20.98
N TYR A 176 -6.91 18.01 -19.78
CA TYR A 176 -5.86 17.38 -19.00
C TYR A 176 -6.34 17.21 -17.57
N ASN A 177 -6.22 16.00 -17.04
CA ASN A 177 -6.47 15.64 -15.65
C ASN A 177 -5.14 15.21 -15.00
N LEU A 178 -4.81 15.82 -13.86
CA LEU A 178 -3.76 15.40 -12.96
C LEU A 178 -4.39 14.85 -11.68
N TRP A 179 -4.18 13.57 -11.42
CA TRP A 179 -4.51 12.94 -10.15
C TRP A 179 -3.24 12.66 -9.37
N ALA A 180 -3.20 13.01 -8.09
CA ALA A 180 -2.07 12.75 -7.21
C ALA A 180 -2.53 12.36 -5.81
N ARG A 181 -1.77 11.50 -5.14
CA ARG A 181 -2.06 11.04 -3.78
C ARG A 181 -0.78 10.83 -3.01
N THR A 182 -0.71 11.34 -1.78
CA THR A 182 0.41 11.05 -0.87
C THR A 182 0.47 9.55 -0.53
N GLY A 183 1.62 9.08 -0.04
CA GLY A 183 1.71 7.75 0.53
C GLY A 183 0.72 7.55 1.67
N GLU A 184 0.22 6.32 1.81
CA GLU A 184 -0.52 5.88 2.99
C GLU A 184 0.47 5.78 4.15
N LYS A 185 0.13 6.36 5.29
CA LYS A 185 0.88 6.20 6.54
C LYS A 185 0.18 5.16 7.40
N PHE A 186 0.97 4.32 8.08
CA PHE A 186 0.47 3.26 8.95
C PHE A 186 0.88 3.49 10.41
N ASN A 187 -0.08 3.32 11.32
CA ASN A 187 0.16 3.36 12.76
C ASN A 187 -0.43 2.10 13.45
N CYS A 188 0.15 1.73 14.60
CA CYS A 188 -0.27 0.61 15.45
C CYS A 188 -0.95 1.08 16.75
N THR A 189 -1.93 1.98 16.68
CA THR A 189 -2.46 2.64 17.89
C THR A 189 -3.87 2.17 18.26
N ASP A 190 -4.86 2.39 17.41
CA ASP A 190 -6.25 2.38 17.84
C ASP A 190 -6.97 1.05 17.57
N CYS A 191 -6.52 0.30 16.56
CA CYS A 191 -7.27 -0.87 16.10
C CYS A 191 -6.57 -2.23 16.21
N SER A 192 -5.27 -2.23 16.52
CA SER A 192 -4.53 -3.38 17.05
C SER A 192 -3.24 -2.88 17.66
N PRO A 193 -3.01 -3.09 18.98
CA PRO A 193 -1.68 -2.86 19.53
C PRO A 193 -0.73 -3.85 18.85
N CYS A 194 0.44 -3.37 18.44
CA CYS A 194 1.49 -4.17 17.81
C CYS A 194 2.22 -5.00 18.88
N VAL A 195 1.50 -5.96 19.47
CA VAL A 195 2.02 -6.86 20.50
C VAL A 195 2.44 -8.17 19.86
N ASP A 196 3.67 -8.60 20.16
CA ASP A 196 4.19 -9.88 19.73
C ASP A 196 3.95 -10.92 20.83
N GLU A 197 2.82 -11.63 20.73
CA GLU A 197 2.43 -12.69 21.68
C GLU A 197 3.30 -13.95 21.55
N PHE A 198 3.90 -14.18 20.39
CA PHE A 198 4.67 -15.38 20.08
C PHE A 198 6.09 -15.01 19.64
N LYS A 199 7.05 -15.89 19.96
CA LYS A 199 8.44 -15.76 19.52
C LYS A 199 8.60 -16.48 18.19
N TYR A 200 8.70 -15.69 17.12
CA TYR A 200 8.99 -16.20 15.79
C TYR A 200 10.38 -15.78 15.35
N ALA A 201 11.03 -16.58 14.52
CA ALA A 201 12.26 -16.21 13.82
C ALA A 201 12.19 -16.58 12.33
N LEU A 202 13.12 -16.05 11.54
CA LEU A 202 13.23 -16.38 10.12
C LEU A 202 13.97 -17.70 9.94
N LYS A 203 13.29 -18.68 9.34
CA LYS A 203 13.79 -20.06 9.22
C LYS A 203 15.03 -20.22 8.34
N GLY A 204 15.15 -19.45 7.26
CA GLY A 204 16.27 -19.55 6.31
C GLY A 204 16.52 -20.97 5.76
N ASP A 205 17.77 -21.41 5.76
CA ASP A 205 18.21 -22.74 5.32
C ASP A 205 18.82 -23.60 6.42
N ALA A 206 18.93 -23.08 7.64
CA ALA A 206 19.43 -23.83 8.77
C ALA A 206 18.54 -25.05 9.11
N TRP A 207 19.16 -26.02 9.74
CA TRP A 207 18.50 -27.22 10.23
C TRP A 207 17.63 -26.90 11.45
N LEU A 208 16.43 -27.49 11.49
CA LEU A 208 15.48 -27.35 12.61
C LEU A 208 15.68 -28.40 13.69
N TYR A 209 16.28 -29.54 13.33
CA TYR A 209 16.56 -30.65 14.22
C TYR A 209 17.98 -31.14 13.99
N GLY A 210 18.62 -31.57 15.07
CA GLY A 210 19.83 -32.39 15.05
C GLY A 210 19.63 -33.64 15.90
N GLU A 211 20.69 -34.41 16.12
CA GLU A 211 20.64 -35.64 16.91
C GLU A 211 21.77 -35.70 17.94
N ASP A 212 21.51 -36.29 19.10
CA ASP A 212 22.59 -36.81 19.95
C ASP A 212 23.04 -38.18 19.41
N THR A 213 24.21 -38.64 19.84
CA THR A 213 24.81 -39.98 19.68
C THR A 213 23.83 -41.15 19.85
N GLY A 214 22.73 -40.96 20.60
CA GLY A 214 21.63 -41.90 20.77
C GLY A 214 20.50 -41.83 19.73
N GLN A 215 20.67 -41.10 18.63
CA GLN A 215 19.68 -40.92 17.53
C GLN A 215 18.33 -40.36 17.99
N THR A 216 18.31 -39.55 19.06
CA THR A 216 17.11 -38.84 19.48
C THR A 216 17.10 -37.47 18.80
N PRO A 217 16.05 -37.12 18.03
CA PRO A 217 15.96 -35.82 17.41
C PRO A 217 15.79 -34.74 18.48
N ILE A 218 16.58 -33.68 18.36
CA ILE A 218 16.61 -32.53 19.27
C ILE A 218 16.26 -31.30 18.45
N ALA A 219 15.22 -30.58 18.87
CA ALA A 219 14.85 -29.29 18.28
C ALA A 219 15.99 -28.29 18.49
N LEU A 220 16.42 -27.62 17.42
CA LEU A 220 17.51 -26.65 17.47
C LEU A 220 16.97 -25.24 17.71
N SER A 221 17.88 -24.36 18.10
CA SER A 221 17.59 -22.94 18.31
C SER A 221 18.05 -22.05 17.15
N ASN A 222 18.41 -22.65 16.01
CA ASN A 222 18.91 -21.95 14.83
C ASN A 222 17.96 -20.88 14.32
N THR A 223 18.47 -19.65 14.10
CA THR A 223 17.74 -18.57 13.43
C THR A 223 18.58 -17.97 12.31
N ASN A 224 17.92 -17.45 11.27
CA ASN A 224 18.58 -16.83 10.12
C ASN A 224 17.98 -15.44 9.82
N SER A 225 18.27 -14.47 10.70
CA SER A 225 17.75 -13.09 10.67
C SER A 225 18.14 -12.32 9.42
N ASN A 226 19.12 -12.78 8.63
CA ASN A 226 19.53 -12.19 7.35
C ASN A 226 19.03 -12.94 6.12
N ALA A 227 18.30 -14.05 6.28
CA ALA A 227 17.78 -14.83 5.16
C ALA A 227 16.83 -13.99 4.30
N THR A 228 16.85 -14.21 2.99
CA THR A 228 15.87 -13.63 2.06
C THR A 228 15.21 -14.75 1.27
N ILE A 229 14.15 -14.45 0.53
CA ILE A 229 13.54 -15.43 -0.37
C ILE A 229 14.48 -15.87 -1.52
N GLN A 230 15.53 -15.09 -1.79
CA GLN A 230 16.46 -15.32 -2.91
C GLN A 230 17.84 -15.81 -2.45
N SER A 231 18.15 -15.71 -1.16
CA SER A 231 19.48 -15.99 -0.64
C SER A 231 19.42 -16.60 0.74
N VAL A 232 20.27 -17.60 0.93
CA VAL A 232 20.60 -18.16 2.25
C VAL A 232 21.44 -17.18 3.06
N SER A 233 21.45 -17.33 4.38
CA SER A 233 22.31 -16.57 5.28
C SER A 233 22.94 -17.50 6.30
N GLN A 234 24.04 -17.07 6.91
CA GLN A 234 24.58 -17.79 8.06
C GLN A 234 23.58 -17.76 9.22
N THR A 235 23.64 -18.80 10.04
CA THR A 235 22.99 -18.91 11.34
C THR A 235 23.42 -17.74 12.23
N ASP A 236 22.47 -17.09 12.88
CA ASP A 236 22.75 -15.98 13.78
C ASP A 236 23.47 -16.46 15.05
N ASN A 237 24.33 -15.65 15.63
CA ASN A 237 24.98 -15.92 16.93
C ASN A 237 25.51 -17.37 17.04
N GLN A 238 26.16 -17.83 15.97
CA GLN A 238 26.49 -19.23 15.77
C GLN A 238 27.44 -19.76 16.87
N VAL A 239 27.02 -20.80 17.58
CA VAL A 239 27.84 -21.55 18.53
C VAL A 239 27.64 -23.04 18.34
N GLN A 240 28.65 -23.86 18.68
CA GLN A 240 28.48 -25.32 18.63
C GLN A 240 27.44 -25.78 19.66
N GLY A 241 26.50 -26.60 19.20
CA GLY A 241 25.42 -27.16 20.02
C GLY A 241 25.83 -28.45 20.72
N TYR A 242 25.42 -28.58 21.97
CA TYR A 242 25.62 -29.75 22.79
C TYR A 242 24.30 -30.22 23.39
N TYR A 243 24.13 -31.53 23.47
CA TYR A 243 23.06 -32.16 24.22
C TYR A 243 23.54 -32.45 25.63
N ASN A 244 22.78 -31.97 26.62
CA ASN A 244 22.97 -32.16 28.05
C ASN A 244 24.35 -31.72 28.59
N THR A 245 24.55 -31.87 29.91
CA THR A 245 25.78 -31.44 30.61
C THR A 245 27.01 -32.31 30.33
N LEU A 246 26.84 -33.45 29.65
CA LEU A 246 27.92 -34.38 29.31
C LEU A 246 28.69 -33.97 28.05
N GLN A 247 28.33 -32.84 27.42
CA GLN A 247 29.01 -32.28 26.24
C GLN A 247 28.98 -33.22 25.02
N ASN A 248 27.91 -33.99 24.83
CA ASN A 248 27.73 -34.71 23.58
C ASN A 248 27.42 -33.70 22.47
N PRO A 249 28.25 -33.60 21.41
CA PRO A 249 27.97 -32.67 20.32
C PRO A 249 26.69 -33.10 19.61
N ILE A 250 25.83 -32.14 19.31
CA ILE A 250 24.69 -32.38 18.43
C ILE A 250 25.21 -32.56 17.01
N GLN A 251 24.75 -33.60 16.32
CA GLN A 251 25.19 -33.99 14.99
C GLN A 251 24.04 -33.89 13.99
N GLU A 252 24.39 -33.79 12.71
CA GLU A 252 23.42 -33.85 11.62
C GLU A 252 22.71 -35.22 11.57
N ILE A 253 21.42 -35.22 11.24
CA ILE A 253 20.56 -36.42 11.16
C ILE A 253 21.16 -37.54 10.28
N THR A 254 21.92 -37.16 9.25
CA THR A 254 22.52 -38.11 8.30
C THR A 254 24.05 -38.16 8.37
N GLY A 255 24.67 -37.51 9.35
CA GLY A 255 26.11 -37.28 9.41
C GLY A 255 26.69 -37.39 10.81
N THR A 256 28.01 -37.23 10.90
CA THR A 256 28.74 -37.16 12.18
C THR A 256 29.26 -35.76 12.46
N ASP A 257 28.97 -34.81 11.58
CA ASP A 257 29.49 -33.46 11.67
C ASP A 257 28.74 -32.69 12.77
N PRO A 258 29.48 -32.03 13.69
CA PRO A 258 28.86 -31.27 14.75
C PRO A 258 28.10 -30.06 14.18
N MET A 259 26.92 -29.82 14.72
CA MET A 259 26.05 -28.73 14.31
C MET A 259 26.24 -27.50 15.18
N ASN A 260 26.02 -26.35 14.55
CA ASN A 260 25.89 -25.11 15.28
C ASN A 260 24.42 -24.76 15.52
N ILE A 261 24.19 -23.98 16.57
CA ILE A 261 22.93 -23.42 17.03
C ILE A 261 23.05 -21.89 17.16
N SER A 262 21.93 -21.17 17.27
CA SER A 262 21.92 -19.73 17.58
C SER A 262 21.74 -19.48 19.06
N LEU A 263 22.72 -18.88 19.74
CA LEU A 263 22.63 -18.58 21.17
C LEU A 263 23.03 -17.12 21.47
N PRO A 264 22.09 -16.22 21.82
CA PRO A 264 20.63 -16.43 21.79
C PRO A 264 20.05 -16.40 20.37
N PRO A 265 18.88 -17.01 20.13
CA PRO A 265 18.09 -16.86 18.92
C PRO A 265 17.73 -15.40 18.61
N VAL A 266 17.61 -15.04 17.33
CA VAL A 266 17.19 -13.71 16.88
C VAL A 266 15.73 -13.75 16.43
N PHE A 267 14.84 -13.19 17.26
CA PHE A 267 13.41 -13.14 16.97
C PHE A 267 13.03 -11.95 16.11
N VAL A 268 12.03 -12.17 15.25
CA VAL A 268 11.36 -11.08 14.53
C VAL A 268 10.36 -10.37 15.43
N THR A 269 10.25 -9.07 15.23
CA THR A 269 9.31 -8.18 15.92
C THR A 269 8.51 -7.37 14.90
N ARG A 270 7.47 -6.66 15.35
CA ARG A 270 6.78 -5.68 14.48
C ARG A 270 7.67 -4.55 13.98
N ALA A 271 8.72 -4.19 14.74
CA ALA A 271 9.67 -3.16 14.33
C ALA A 271 10.50 -3.59 13.10
N ASP A 272 10.62 -4.90 12.85
CA ASP A 272 11.31 -5.43 11.67
C ASP A 272 10.45 -5.39 10.41
N LEU A 273 9.17 -5.00 10.51
CA LEU A 273 8.27 -4.88 9.37
C LEU A 273 8.45 -3.53 8.68
N ASN A 274 8.41 -3.57 7.35
CA ASN A 274 8.42 -2.38 6.52
C ASN A 274 7.03 -1.73 6.51
N MET A 275 6.69 -1.08 7.62
CA MET A 275 5.49 -0.26 7.80
C MET A 275 5.68 1.19 7.35
N GLY A 276 6.71 1.47 6.56
CA GLY A 276 6.93 2.78 5.96
C GLY A 276 5.76 3.21 5.05
N GLU A 277 5.79 4.47 4.61
CA GLU A 277 4.73 5.01 3.78
C GLU A 277 4.59 4.23 2.46
N THR A 278 3.35 3.96 2.04
CA THR A 278 3.12 3.37 0.71
C THR A 278 3.56 4.35 -0.38
N PRO A 279 3.79 3.86 -1.60
CA PRO A 279 4.11 4.70 -2.74
C PRO A 279 3.17 5.91 -2.88
N VAL A 280 3.75 7.09 -3.12
CA VAL A 280 3.01 8.24 -3.66
C VAL A 280 2.54 7.86 -5.06
N ALA A 281 1.33 8.26 -5.43
CA ALA A 281 0.79 7.95 -6.74
C ALA A 281 0.51 9.24 -7.50
N VAL A 282 0.92 9.30 -8.77
CA VAL A 282 0.65 10.43 -9.66
C VAL A 282 0.27 9.88 -11.03
N SER A 283 -0.87 10.33 -11.53
CA SER A 283 -1.40 9.99 -12.86
C SER A 283 -1.70 11.26 -13.66
N GLN A 284 -1.34 11.23 -14.94
CA GLN A 284 -1.58 12.32 -15.88
C GLN A 284 -2.40 11.79 -17.04
N LYS A 285 -3.55 12.40 -17.30
CA LYS A 285 -4.49 11.97 -18.33
C LYS A 285 -4.78 13.11 -19.28
N MET A 286 -4.47 12.91 -20.55
CA MET A 286 -4.94 13.76 -21.63
C MET A 286 -6.21 13.15 -22.21
N PHE A 287 -7.22 13.97 -22.46
CA PHE A 287 -8.47 13.53 -23.06
C PHE A 287 -8.96 14.52 -24.11
N PHE A 288 -9.68 14.01 -25.10
CA PHE A 288 -10.33 14.82 -26.12
C PHE A 288 -11.72 14.27 -26.40
N ASN A 289 -12.62 15.14 -26.83
CA ASN A 289 -13.97 14.77 -27.24
C ASN A 289 -14.40 15.63 -28.43
N ILE A 290 -15.13 15.03 -29.36
CA ILE A 290 -15.75 15.70 -30.49
C ILE A 290 -17.21 15.30 -30.48
N ASP A 291 -18.11 16.27 -30.35
CA ASP A 291 -19.56 16.06 -30.42
C ASP A 291 -20.16 16.82 -31.61
N TYR A 292 -21.21 16.23 -32.18
CA TYR A 292 -22.11 16.84 -33.15
C TYR A 292 -23.53 16.80 -32.62
N ALA A 293 -24.22 17.93 -32.56
CA ALA A 293 -25.63 18.06 -32.21
C ALA A 293 -26.41 18.57 -33.43
N TRP A 294 -27.53 17.92 -33.78
CA TRP A 294 -28.35 18.35 -34.92
C TRP A 294 -29.30 19.47 -34.50
N LYS A 295 -28.80 20.71 -34.42
CA LYS A 295 -29.61 21.89 -34.05
C LYS A 295 -30.52 22.41 -35.17
N ASP A 296 -30.27 22.01 -36.42
CA ASP A 296 -30.97 22.52 -37.61
C ASP A 296 -32.40 21.96 -37.79
N GLN A 297 -32.95 21.27 -36.78
CA GLN A 297 -34.33 20.77 -36.83
C GLN A 297 -35.19 21.55 -35.84
N ASP A 298 -36.33 22.06 -36.30
CA ASP A 298 -37.46 22.51 -35.46
C ASP A 298 -38.14 21.30 -34.79
N ALA A 299 -37.33 20.46 -34.14
CA ALA A 299 -37.75 19.24 -33.48
C ALA A 299 -37.70 19.45 -31.96
N ARG A 300 -38.72 18.95 -31.26
CA ARG A 300 -38.77 18.91 -29.78
C ARG A 300 -37.65 18.08 -29.14
N TRP A 301 -36.82 17.43 -29.96
CA TRP A 301 -35.71 16.62 -29.52
C TRP A 301 -34.47 16.96 -30.36
N LEU A 302 -33.37 17.25 -29.68
CA LEU A 302 -32.08 17.57 -30.29
C LEU A 302 -31.14 16.37 -30.07
N PRO A 303 -30.96 15.50 -31.09
CA PRO A 303 -30.03 14.40 -30.97
C PRO A 303 -28.60 14.92 -30.97
N PHE A 304 -27.71 14.19 -30.31
CA PHE A 304 -26.28 14.41 -30.41
C PHE A 304 -25.52 13.10 -30.42
N LEU A 305 -24.35 13.11 -31.07
CA LEU A 305 -23.42 12.00 -31.15
C LEU A 305 -22.00 12.54 -30.96
N GLY A 306 -21.20 11.86 -30.16
CA GLY A 306 -19.82 12.22 -29.93
C GLY A 306 -18.91 11.02 -29.76
N ILE A 307 -17.64 11.24 -30.03
CA ILE A 307 -16.54 10.30 -29.83
C ILE A 307 -15.42 10.99 -29.08
N GLY A 308 -14.85 10.26 -28.13
CA GLY A 308 -13.71 10.76 -27.37
C GLY A 308 -12.68 9.69 -27.10
N GLY A 309 -11.51 10.14 -26.71
CA GLY A 309 -10.40 9.28 -26.34
C GLY A 309 -9.57 9.90 -25.23
N SER A 310 -8.84 9.05 -24.51
CA SER A 310 -7.91 9.48 -23.49
C SER A 310 -6.66 8.61 -23.44
N VAL A 311 -5.54 9.23 -23.11
CA VAL A 311 -4.28 8.56 -22.79
C VAL A 311 -3.89 8.98 -21.38
N GLU A 312 -3.69 7.98 -20.52
CA GLU A 312 -3.31 8.15 -19.13
C GLU A 312 -1.95 7.50 -18.89
N VAL A 313 -1.03 8.28 -18.32
CA VAL A 313 0.31 7.86 -17.95
C VAL A 313 0.51 8.11 -16.47
N ALA A 314 0.73 7.04 -15.72
CA ALA A 314 1.15 7.14 -14.33
C ALA A 314 2.68 7.04 -14.25
N LYS A 315 3.30 7.84 -13.38
CA LYS A 315 4.76 7.87 -13.24
C LYS A 315 5.19 6.97 -12.09
N GLY A 316 5.90 5.89 -12.39
CA GLY A 316 6.62 5.04 -11.44
C GLY A 316 8.06 5.52 -11.22
N SER A 317 8.55 5.65 -9.98
CA SER A 317 9.99 5.67 -9.71
C SER A 317 10.34 4.55 -8.75
N LYS A 318 11.30 3.72 -9.17
CA LYS A 318 11.88 2.64 -8.39
C LYS A 318 13.23 3.13 -7.89
N LYS A 319 13.30 3.49 -6.61
CA LYS A 319 14.56 3.43 -5.88
C LYS A 319 14.36 2.45 -4.74
N ASP A 320 15.26 1.48 -4.68
CA ASP A 320 15.26 0.48 -3.62
C ASP A 320 15.47 1.20 -2.29
N CYS A 321 14.53 0.98 -1.37
CA CYS A 321 14.78 1.28 0.03
C CYS A 321 15.82 0.27 0.51
N THR A 322 17.09 0.57 0.31
CA THR A 322 18.17 -0.04 1.09
C THR A 322 18.02 0.49 2.51
N CYS A 323 17.15 -0.15 3.28
CA CYS A 323 17.16 0.00 4.72
C CYS A 323 18.50 -0.58 5.19
N LYS A 324 19.55 0.23 5.24
CA LYS A 324 20.70 -0.06 6.10
C LYS A 324 20.22 0.25 7.51
N CYS A 325 19.48 -0.68 8.11
CA CYS A 325 19.29 -0.69 9.54
C CYS A 325 20.67 -0.93 10.15
N ASN A 326 21.42 0.14 10.40
CA ASN A 326 22.64 0.12 11.18
C ASN A 326 22.22 0.08 12.66
N CYS A 327 21.46 -0.95 13.04
CA CYS A 327 21.14 -1.23 14.42
C CYS A 327 22.40 -1.85 15.02
N ASN A 328 23.30 -1.00 15.52
CA ASN A 328 24.37 -1.45 16.39
C ASN A 328 23.67 -1.96 17.67
N TYR A 329 23.86 -3.24 17.98
CA TYR A 329 23.10 -4.04 18.95
C TYR A 329 23.11 -3.56 20.42
N ASP A 330 23.56 -2.34 20.72
CA ASP A 330 23.89 -1.93 22.10
C ASP A 330 22.97 -0.88 22.72
N THR A 331 21.96 -0.36 22.02
CA THR A 331 20.96 0.50 22.67
C THR A 331 19.56 0.27 22.12
N ALA A 332 18.62 -0.01 23.03
CA ALA A 332 17.18 -0.19 22.81
C ALA A 332 16.45 1.09 22.35
N ALA A 333 17.10 1.95 21.57
CA ALA A 333 16.64 3.30 21.23
C ALA A 333 16.14 3.46 19.77
N CYS A 334 16.09 2.39 18.97
CA CYS A 334 15.47 2.45 17.63
C CYS A 334 13.95 2.20 17.65
N CYS A 335 13.39 1.84 18.81
CA CYS A 335 11.97 1.53 18.98
C CYS A 335 11.26 2.56 19.85
N ASP A 336 11.52 3.86 19.64
CA ASP A 336 10.46 4.81 19.96
C ASP A 336 9.29 4.56 19.00
N ASN A 337 8.06 4.74 19.46
CA ASN A 337 6.77 4.46 18.80
C ASN A 337 6.55 5.10 17.39
N ASN A 338 7.60 5.62 16.78
CA ASN A 338 7.69 6.03 15.40
C ASN A 338 8.57 5.04 14.61
N CYS A 339 7.98 3.98 14.06
CA CYS A 339 8.58 3.12 13.02
C CYS A 339 8.95 3.88 11.72
N GLY A 340 8.99 5.22 11.74
CA GLY A 340 9.19 6.08 10.59
C GLY A 340 10.63 6.55 10.36
N SER A 341 11.57 6.38 11.30
CA SER A 341 12.90 6.99 11.15
C SER A 341 13.86 6.18 10.27
N CYS A 342 13.80 4.85 10.30
CA CYS A 342 14.72 3.98 9.53
C CYS A 342 14.37 3.84 8.04
N CYS A 343 13.15 4.19 7.65
CA CYS A 343 12.69 4.17 6.26
C CYS A 343 12.71 5.56 5.57
N ASN A 344 13.25 6.58 6.24
CA ASN A 344 13.22 7.98 5.80
C ASN A 344 14.25 8.31 4.70
N THR A 345 14.33 7.47 3.67
CA THR A 345 14.91 7.93 2.40
C THR A 345 13.81 8.65 1.64
N ASN A 346 14.02 9.95 1.38
CA ASN A 346 13.15 10.92 0.71
C ASN A 346 12.68 10.55 -0.72
N ASN A 347 12.57 9.27 -1.06
CA ASN A 347 12.15 8.79 -2.36
C ASN A 347 10.97 7.85 -2.17
N THR A 348 9.80 8.45 -2.09
CA THR A 348 8.53 7.75 -2.19
C THR A 348 8.51 6.95 -3.49
N LYS A 349 8.32 5.64 -3.37
CA LYS A 349 8.06 4.78 -4.52
C LYS A 349 6.82 5.32 -5.26
N TYR A 350 6.68 5.03 -6.54
CA TYR A 350 5.44 5.33 -7.25
C TYR A 350 4.91 4.08 -7.95
N GLY A 351 3.64 3.75 -7.71
CA GLY A 351 2.90 2.72 -8.44
C GLY A 351 2.12 3.37 -9.58
N ALA A 352 2.13 2.75 -10.76
CA ALA A 352 1.59 3.35 -11.96
C ALA A 352 0.98 2.29 -12.89
N ILE A 353 -0.23 2.55 -13.37
CA ILE A 353 -0.85 1.85 -14.50
C ILE A 353 -1.17 2.91 -15.54
N SER A 354 -0.73 2.69 -16.77
CA SER A 354 -1.10 3.53 -17.92
C SER A 354 -2.31 2.94 -18.61
N GLN A 355 -3.24 3.79 -19.06
CA GLN A 355 -4.48 3.36 -19.70
C GLN A 355 -4.73 4.14 -20.98
N ILE A 356 -5.29 3.47 -21.98
CA ILE A 356 -5.88 4.10 -23.16
C ILE A 356 -7.37 3.80 -23.12
N GLY A 357 -8.19 4.83 -23.35
CA GLY A 357 -9.64 4.72 -23.38
C GLY A 357 -10.21 5.36 -24.65
N VAL A 358 -11.25 4.75 -25.20
CA VAL A 358 -12.08 5.31 -26.28
C VAL A 358 -13.53 5.12 -25.86
N TRP A 359 -14.38 6.12 -26.10
CA TRP A 359 -15.80 6.03 -25.81
C TRP A 359 -16.64 6.68 -26.90
N LEU A 360 -17.90 6.25 -26.95
CA LEU A 360 -18.95 6.85 -27.76
C LEU A 360 -20.02 7.40 -26.83
N LYS A 361 -20.55 8.59 -27.15
CA LYS A 361 -21.62 9.25 -26.41
C LYS A 361 -22.75 9.55 -27.39
N ALA A 362 -23.97 9.18 -27.07
CA ALA A 362 -25.15 9.55 -27.84
C ALA A 362 -26.29 9.90 -26.89
N GLY A 363 -27.15 10.82 -27.29
CA GLY A 363 -28.30 11.20 -26.47
C GLY A 363 -29.28 12.12 -27.19
N LEU A 364 -30.33 12.47 -26.47
CA LEU A 364 -31.41 13.35 -26.90
C LEU A 364 -31.59 14.42 -25.83
N TYR A 365 -31.56 15.69 -26.21
CA TYR A 365 -32.05 16.77 -25.37
C TYR A 365 -33.50 17.05 -25.72
N PHE A 366 -34.32 17.30 -24.70
CA PHE A 366 -35.72 17.70 -24.86
C PHE A 366 -35.85 19.14 -24.38
N GLU A 367 -36.47 20.00 -25.19
CA GLU A 367 -36.83 21.37 -24.79
C GLU A 367 -38.03 21.41 -23.83
#